data_AF-A0A951HLJ9-F1
#
_entry.id   AF-A0A951HLJ9-F1
#
_cell.length_a   1.000
_cell.length_b   1.000
_cell.length_c   1.000
_cell.angle_alpha   90.00
_cell.angle_beta   90.00
_cell.angle_gamma   90.00
#
_symmetry.space_group_name_H-M   'P 1'
#
loop_
_entity.id
_entity.type
_entity.pdbx_description
1 polymer ?
#
loop_
_entity_poly.entity_id
_entity_poly.type
_entity_poly.pdbx_seq_one_letter_code
_entity_poly.pdbx_strand_id
1 'polypeptide(L)'
;MADRSTCLSPLCGITIEGSAKKCPQCGWAMKSSRNIRIRGWVLLFCGLFLVLFMGGITWSLLPTLLHPQVAYENGRFNGNGDQARMILALFGAVILFGAVGSVNALYMITTGRQSRVFVIVTLLLAVVIVAAAWLMTRMLK
;
A
#
# COMPACT_ATOMS: atom_id res chain seq x y z
N MET A 1 23.04 13.59 14.72
CA MET A 1 22.50 14.05 13.42
C MET A 1 21.65 15.27 13.70
N ALA A 2 21.92 16.40 13.07
CA ALA A 2 21.10 17.61 13.25
C ALA A 2 19.64 17.31 12.88
N ASP A 3 18.71 17.53 13.81
CA ASP A 3 17.29 17.31 13.57
C ASP A 3 16.83 18.24 12.44
N ARG A 4 16.36 17.66 11.33
CA ARG A 4 15.75 18.41 10.23
C ARG A 4 14.24 18.26 10.27
N SER A 5 13.53 19.37 10.07
CA SER A 5 12.06 19.41 10.05
C SER A 5 11.55 19.80 8.66
N THR A 6 10.51 19.13 8.18
CA THR A 6 9.94 19.33 6.84
C THR A 6 8.50 19.87 6.94
N CYS A 7 8.14 20.95 6.22
CA CYS A 7 6.75 21.45 6.14
C CYS A 7 5.87 20.38 5.48
N LEU A 8 4.76 20.03 6.13
CA LEU A 8 3.76 19.07 5.61
C LEU A 8 2.85 19.65 4.54
N SER A 9 2.92 20.97 4.27
CA SER A 9 2.08 21.59 3.26
C SER A 9 2.34 20.97 1.89
N PRO A 10 1.27 20.63 1.14
CA PRO A 10 1.37 20.15 -0.23
C PRO A 10 1.81 21.23 -1.22
N LEU A 11 2.09 22.47 -0.79
CA LEU A 11 2.61 23.54 -1.65
C LEU A 11 4.06 23.90 -1.28
N CYS A 12 4.37 24.08 0.01
CA CYS A 12 5.64 24.66 0.44
C CYS A 12 6.81 23.66 0.53
N GLY A 13 6.67 22.55 1.26
CA GLY A 13 7.69 21.47 1.30
C GLY A 13 9.11 21.85 1.78
N ILE A 14 9.32 23.04 2.36
CA ILE A 14 10.65 23.47 2.81
C ILE A 14 11.19 22.59 3.93
N THR A 15 12.50 22.36 3.94
CA THR A 15 13.23 21.73 5.04
C THR A 15 14.08 22.76 5.76
N ILE A 16 13.96 22.82 7.08
CA ILE A 16 14.79 23.67 7.94
C ILE A 16 15.65 22.80 8.86
N GLU A 17 16.80 23.33 9.25
CA GLU A 17 17.62 22.75 10.30
C GLU A 17 17.07 23.16 11.66
N GLY A 18 16.89 22.20 12.55
CA GLY A 18 16.23 22.37 13.84
C GLY A 18 14.82 21.77 13.92
N SER A 19 14.31 21.74 15.15
CA SER A 19 12.95 21.31 15.50
C SER A 19 12.05 22.54 15.57
N ALA A 20 11.28 22.80 14.50
CA ALA A 20 10.20 23.79 14.56
C ALA A 20 8.85 23.09 14.45
N LYS A 21 7.85 23.57 15.21
CA LYS A 21 6.48 23.04 15.18
C LYS A 21 5.67 23.58 14.00
N LYS A 22 5.96 24.82 13.57
CA LYS A 22 5.28 25.51 12.46
C LYS A 22 6.31 25.98 11.45
N CYS A 23 5.92 25.95 10.19
CA CYS A 23 6.77 26.46 9.12
C CYS A 23 6.71 27.99 9.05
N PRO A 24 7.86 28.67 8.89
CA PRO A 24 7.93 30.12 8.79
C PRO A 24 7.30 30.70 7.50
N GLN A 25 7.21 29.92 6.41
CA GLN A 25 6.56 30.36 5.16
C GLN A 25 5.08 29.97 5.07
N CYS A 26 4.77 28.71 5.34
CA CYS A 26 3.46 28.12 5.05
C CYS A 26 2.51 28.17 6.27
N GLY A 27 3.00 28.45 7.48
CA GLY A 27 2.25 28.36 8.74
C GLY A 27 1.81 26.94 9.14
N TRP A 28 1.89 25.97 8.23
CA TRP A 28 1.52 24.57 8.45
C TRP A 28 2.47 23.85 9.41
N ALA A 29 1.96 22.74 9.95
CA ALA A 29 2.73 21.85 10.81
C ALA A 29 3.98 21.33 10.10
N MET A 30 5.10 21.33 10.83
CA MET A 30 6.34 20.68 10.41
C MET A 30 6.50 19.34 11.13
N LYS A 31 7.11 18.37 10.45
CA LYS A 31 7.49 17.08 11.04
C LYS A 31 8.99 16.89 11.01
N SER A 32 9.53 16.42 12.13
CA SER A 32 10.91 15.95 12.20
C SER A 32 11.11 14.74 11.29
N SER A 33 12.23 14.74 10.58
CA SER A 33 12.75 13.63 9.77
C SER A 33 12.79 12.31 10.55
N ARG A 34 13.03 12.33 11.86
CA ARG A 34 13.02 11.12 12.70
C ARG A 34 11.64 10.46 12.75
N ASN A 35 10.58 11.26 12.91
CA ASN A 35 9.21 10.76 12.94
C ASN A 35 8.77 10.24 11.56
N ILE A 36 9.22 10.90 10.48
CA ILE A 36 8.99 10.43 9.10
C ILE A 36 9.66 9.07 8.88
N ARG A 37 10.90 8.88 9.33
CA ARG A 37 11.61 7.60 9.23
C ARG A 37 10.96 6.48 10.03
N ILE A 38 10.50 6.75 11.26
CA ILE A 38 9.79 5.76 12.08
C ILE A 38 8.49 5.32 11.38
N ARG A 39 7.73 6.27 10.84
CA ARG A 39 6.53 5.95 10.05
C ARG A 39 6.85 5.15 8.79
N GLY A 40 7.96 5.48 8.12
CA GLY A 40 8.49 4.69 7.01
C GLY A 40 8.76 3.24 7.43
N TRP A 41 9.42 3.01 8.56
CA TRP A 41 9.64 1.65 9.08
C TRP A 41 8.35 0.89 9.38
N VAL A 42 7.37 1.55 10.03
CA VAL A 42 6.06 0.94 10.31
C VAL A 42 5.34 0.59 9.00
N LEU A 43 5.30 1.51 8.03
CA LEU A 43 4.69 1.27 6.72
C LEU A 43 5.39 0.16 5.94
N LEU A 44 6.72 0.08 6.02
CA LEU A 44 7.49 -0.97 5.37
C LEU A 44 7.16 -2.33 5.97
N PHE A 45 7.09 -2.43 7.30
CA PHE A 45 6.74 -3.67 7.98
C PHE A 45 5.32 -4.13 7.64
N CYS A 46 4.35 -3.21 7.68
CA CYS A 46 2.96 -3.50 7.29
C CYS A 46 2.84 -3.88 5.81
N GLY A 47 3.52 -3.17 4.91
CA GLY A 47 3.51 -3.45 3.48
C GLY A 47 4.14 -4.80 3.15
N LEU A 48 5.29 -5.09 3.74
CA LEU A 48 5.98 -6.38 3.59
C LEU A 48 5.12 -7.52 4.13
N PHE A 49 4.55 -7.36 5.33
CA PHE A 49 3.65 -8.33 5.92
C PHE A 49 2.47 -8.62 4.99
N LEU A 50 1.82 -7.58 4.45
CA LEU A 50 0.68 -7.72 3.54
C LEU A 50 1.07 -8.45 2.24
N VAL A 51 2.21 -8.11 1.63
CA VAL A 51 2.73 -8.79 0.43
C VAL A 51 3.03 -10.26 0.70
N LEU A 52 3.70 -10.57 1.81
CA LEU A 52 4.07 -11.94 2.15
C LEU A 52 2.84 -12.80 2.45
N PHE A 53 1.91 -12.28 3.25
CA PHE A 53 0.70 -13.03 3.62
C PHE A 53 -0.22 -13.23 2.42
N MET A 54 -0.50 -12.18 1.65
CA MET A 54 -1.34 -12.30 0.45
C MET A 54 -0.66 -13.12 -0.64
N GLY A 55 0.66 -13.00 -0.79
CA GLY A 55 1.44 -13.85 -1.69
C GLY A 55 1.36 -15.32 -1.31
N GLY A 56 1.51 -15.63 -0.02
CA GLY A 56 1.38 -17.01 0.50
C GLY A 56 -0.02 -17.59 0.31
N ILE A 57 -1.07 -16.81 0.60
CA ILE A 57 -2.46 -17.22 0.36
C ILE A 57 -2.69 -17.46 -1.14
N THR A 58 -2.22 -16.54 -1.99
CA THR A 58 -2.37 -16.66 -3.44
C THR A 58 -1.68 -17.91 -3.95
N TRP A 59 -0.46 -18.21 -3.49
CA TRP A 59 0.27 -19.41 -3.88
C TRP A 59 -0.45 -20.69 -3.49
N SER A 60 -1.05 -20.72 -2.30
CA SER A 60 -1.82 -21.88 -1.80
C SER A 60 -3.13 -22.09 -2.59
N LEU A 61 -3.80 -21.01 -2.99
CA LEU A 61 -5.09 -21.06 -3.70
C LEU A 61 -4.95 -21.11 -5.23
N LEU A 62 -3.77 -20.82 -5.77
CA LEU A 62 -3.49 -20.81 -7.21
C LEU A 62 -3.90 -22.10 -7.94
N PRO A 63 -3.52 -23.32 -7.47
CA PRO A 63 -3.90 -24.55 -8.19
C PRO A 63 -5.42 -24.74 -8.26
N THR A 64 -6.13 -24.41 -7.18
CA THR A 64 -7.59 -24.53 -7.07
C THR A 64 -8.33 -23.50 -7.93
N LEU A 65 -7.74 -22.32 -8.14
CA LEU A 65 -8.32 -21.23 -8.94
C LEU A 65 -8.02 -21.36 -10.45
N LEU A 66 -6.90 -21.98 -10.82
CA LEU A 66 -6.55 -22.20 -12.24
C LEU A 66 -7.33 -23.35 -12.88
N HIS A 67 -7.71 -24.37 -12.09
CA HIS A 67 -8.49 -25.52 -12.56
C HIS A 67 -9.81 -25.60 -11.79
N PRO A 68 -10.77 -24.71 -12.08
CA PRO A 68 -12.07 -24.76 -11.44
C PRO A 68 -12.75 -26.11 -11.73
N GLN A 69 -13.52 -26.60 -10.75
CA GLN A 69 -14.22 -27.89 -10.76
C GLN A 69 -13.41 -29.17 -10.54
N VAL A 70 -12.08 -29.12 -10.46
CA VAL A 70 -11.27 -30.27 -10.04
C VAL A 70 -11.20 -30.32 -8.51
N ALA A 71 -11.42 -31.50 -7.92
CA ALA A 71 -11.28 -31.68 -6.48
C ALA A 71 -9.78 -31.80 -6.13
N TYR A 72 -9.28 -30.88 -5.31
CA TYR A 72 -7.96 -30.95 -4.70
C TYR A 72 -8.10 -31.34 -3.23
N GLU A 73 -7.01 -31.81 -2.60
CA GLU A 73 -6.99 -32.20 -1.17
C GLU A 73 -7.50 -31.09 -0.23
N ASN A 74 -7.37 -29.82 -0.65
CA ASN A 74 -7.76 -28.64 0.13
C ASN A 74 -9.17 -28.10 -0.19
N GLY A 75 -9.96 -28.82 -1.00
CA GLY A 75 -11.34 -28.45 -1.38
C GLY A 75 -11.55 -28.16 -2.87
N ARG A 76 -12.81 -27.94 -3.26
CA ARG A 76 -13.25 -27.67 -4.64
C ARG A 76 -13.77 -26.24 -4.77
N PHE A 77 -13.25 -25.49 -5.73
CA PHE A 77 -13.84 -24.20 -6.12
C PHE A 77 -15.06 -24.45 -7.01
N ASN A 78 -16.25 -24.06 -6.52
CA ASN A 78 -17.52 -24.23 -7.23
C ASN A 78 -17.93 -23.02 -8.10
N GLY A 79 -17.10 -21.95 -8.12
CA GLY A 79 -17.36 -20.77 -8.93
C GLY A 79 -17.02 -20.94 -10.41
N ASN A 80 -17.45 -19.97 -11.23
CA ASN A 80 -17.14 -19.94 -12.66
C ASN A 80 -15.66 -19.53 -12.90
N GLY A 81 -15.08 -19.89 -14.05
CA GLY A 81 -13.70 -19.53 -14.40
C GLY A 81 -13.46 -18.02 -14.41
N ASP A 82 -14.46 -17.24 -14.80
CA ASP A 82 -14.37 -15.77 -14.76
C ASP A 82 -14.33 -15.21 -13.33
N GLN A 83 -15.03 -15.84 -12.38
CA GLN A 83 -14.95 -15.46 -10.96
C GLN A 83 -13.55 -15.75 -10.40
N ALA A 84 -12.95 -16.90 -10.75
CA ALA A 84 -11.61 -17.26 -10.31
C ALA A 84 -10.55 -16.25 -10.80
N ARG A 85 -10.62 -15.85 -12.08
CA ARG A 85 -9.72 -14.82 -12.65
C ARG A 85 -9.88 -13.47 -11.95
N MET A 86 -11.12 -13.08 -11.62
CA MET A 86 -11.39 -11.82 -10.94
C MET A 86 -10.84 -11.81 -9.50
N ILE A 87 -10.94 -12.93 -8.78
CA ILE A 87 -10.34 -13.12 -7.45
C ILE A 87 -8.81 -13.03 -7.52
N LEU A 88 -8.19 -13.72 -8.49
CA LEU A 88 -6.74 -13.65 -8.71
C LEU A 88 -6.28 -12.22 -9.05
N ALA A 89 -7.05 -11.50 -9.87
CA ALA A 89 -6.78 -10.10 -10.20
C ALA A 89 -6.84 -9.20 -8.95
N LEU A 90 -7.81 -9.42 -8.05
CA LEU A 90 -7.84 -8.70 -6.77
C LEU A 90 -6.64 -9.03 -5.89
N PHE A 91 -6.28 -10.30 -5.75
CA PHE A 91 -5.10 -10.69 -4.97
C PHE A 91 -3.84 -10.03 -5.52
N GLY A 92 -3.67 -10.04 -6.84
CA GLY A 92 -2.59 -9.33 -7.52
C GLY A 92 -2.61 -7.82 -7.24
N ALA A 93 -3.78 -7.18 -7.30
CA ALA A 93 -3.91 -5.75 -7.02
C ALA A 93 -3.54 -5.41 -5.57
N VAL A 94 -3.96 -6.24 -4.61
CA VAL A 94 -3.62 -6.07 -3.18
C VAL A 94 -2.13 -6.27 -2.93
N ILE A 95 -1.51 -7.28 -3.55
CA ILE A 95 -0.06 -7.50 -3.49
C ILE A 95 0.68 -6.29 -4.09
N LEU A 96 0.23 -5.79 -5.23
CA LEU A 96 0.82 -4.63 -5.89
C LEU A 96 0.67 -3.36 -5.04
N PHE A 97 -0.46 -3.18 -4.35
CA PHE A 97 -0.65 -2.13 -3.36
C PHE A 97 0.36 -2.22 -2.21
N GLY A 98 0.53 -3.40 -1.63
CA GLY A 98 1.52 -3.64 -0.57
C GLY A 98 2.96 -3.38 -1.05
N ALA A 99 3.29 -3.76 -2.29
CA ALA A 99 4.60 -3.54 -2.88
C ALA A 99 4.88 -2.05 -3.11
N VAL A 100 3.94 -1.32 -3.72
CA VAL A 100 4.05 0.14 -3.91
C VAL A 100 4.15 0.88 -2.57
N GLY A 101 3.36 0.44 -1.58
CA GLY A 101 3.44 0.95 -0.21
C GLY A 101 4.82 0.74 0.41
N SER A 102 5.41 -0.45 0.22
CA SER A 102 6.76 -0.79 0.69
C SER A 102 7.85 0.07 0.01
N VAL A 103 7.73 0.32 -1.29
CA VAL A 103 8.65 1.21 -2.04
C VAL A 103 8.57 2.65 -1.51
N ASN A 104 7.36 3.17 -1.30
CA ASN A 104 7.17 4.48 -0.70
C ASN A 104 7.75 4.55 0.72
N ALA A 105 7.56 3.50 1.51
CA ALA A 105 8.12 3.40 2.85
C ALA A 105 9.66 3.44 2.83
N LEU A 106 10.29 2.71 1.90
CA LEU A 106 11.74 2.73 1.69
C LEU A 106 12.24 4.12 1.27
N TYR A 107 11.50 4.80 0.39
CA TYR A 107 11.78 6.18 0.03
C TYR A 107 11.73 7.11 1.24
N MET A 108 10.72 6.97 2.11
CA MET A 108 10.59 7.77 3.34
C MET A 108 11.73 7.49 4.34
N ILE A 109 12.22 6.25 4.43
CA ILE A 109 13.34 5.87 5.31
C ILE A 109 14.64 6.50 4.82
N THR A 110 14.93 6.39 3.52
CA THR A 110 16.18 6.87 2.91
C THR A 110 16.25 8.39 2.82
N THR A 111 15.24 9.03 2.23
CA THR A 111 15.23 10.49 2.04
C THR A 111 14.77 11.26 3.28
N GLY A 112 14.07 10.62 4.21
CA GLY A 112 13.46 11.31 5.36
C GLY A 112 12.36 12.31 4.96
N ARG A 113 11.85 12.21 3.72
CA ARG A 113 10.84 13.11 3.14
C ARG A 113 9.68 12.29 2.62
N GLN A 114 8.47 12.85 2.69
CA GLN A 114 7.28 12.25 2.10
C GLN A 114 7.11 12.78 0.68
N SER A 115 7.11 11.90 -0.32
CA SER A 115 6.83 12.31 -1.70
C SER A 115 5.32 12.39 -1.93
N ARG A 116 4.87 13.44 -2.61
CA ARG A 116 3.45 13.64 -2.94
C ARG A 116 2.98 12.63 -3.97
N VAL A 117 3.84 12.30 -4.93
CA VAL A 117 3.57 11.35 -6.01
C VAL A 117 3.22 9.99 -5.42
N PHE A 118 4.00 9.48 -4.47
CA PHE A 118 3.71 8.17 -3.89
C PHE A 118 2.39 8.16 -3.11
N VAL A 119 2.06 9.23 -2.39
CA VAL A 119 0.77 9.34 -1.69
C VAL A 119 -0.39 9.28 -2.69
N ILE A 120 -0.33 10.06 -3.77
CA ILE A 120 -1.38 10.06 -4.81
C ILE A 120 -1.50 8.69 -5.47
N VAL A 121 -0.37 8.08 -5.85
CA VAL A 121 -0.35 6.74 -6.45
C VAL A 121 -0.99 5.71 -5.51
N THR A 122 -0.61 5.69 -4.22
CA THR A 122 -1.22 4.77 -3.25
C THR A 122 -2.71 5.02 -3.05
N LEU A 123 -3.17 6.28 -3.03
CA LEU A 123 -4.59 6.62 -2.92
C LEU A 123 -5.39 6.15 -4.15
N LEU A 124 -4.89 6.41 -5.36
CA LEU A 124 -5.53 5.94 -6.59
C LEU A 124 -5.64 4.42 -6.61
N LEU A 125 -4.58 3.73 -6.17
CA LEU A 125 -4.56 2.27 -6.16
C LEU A 125 -5.53 1.69 -5.12
N ALA A 126 -5.67 2.35 -3.96
CA ALA A 126 -6.70 2.01 -2.98
C ALA A 126 -8.12 2.17 -3.56
N VAL A 127 -8.39 3.25 -4.28
CA VAL A 127 -9.69 3.49 -4.93
C VAL A 127 -10.00 2.39 -5.95
N VAL A 128 -9.01 1.99 -6.77
CA VAL A 128 -9.16 0.92 -7.76
C VAL A 128 -9.51 -0.42 -7.08
N ILE A 129 -8.84 -0.78 -6.00
CA ILE A 129 -9.12 -2.02 -5.26
C ILE A 129 -10.54 -2.00 -4.67
N VAL A 130 -10.95 -0.89 -4.06
CA VAL A 130 -12.29 -0.75 -3.47
C VAL A 130 -13.36 -0.83 -4.57
N ALA A 131 -13.16 -0.17 -5.71
CA ALA A 131 -14.07 -0.23 -6.84
C ALA A 131 -14.20 -1.66 -7.40
N ALA A 132 -13.07 -2.37 -7.54
CA ALA A 132 -13.07 -3.75 -8.03
C ALA A 132 -13.74 -4.72 -7.04
N ALA A 133 -13.50 -4.56 -5.73
CA ALA A 133 -14.17 -5.33 -4.69
C ALA A 133 -15.68 -5.08 -4.65
N TRP A 134 -16.09 -3.81 -4.78
CA TRP A 134 -17.50 -3.43 -4.84
C TRP A 134 -18.19 -4.03 -6.08
N LEU A 135 -17.53 -3.98 -7.24
CA LEU A 135 -18.05 -4.60 -8.46
C LEU A 135 -18.23 -6.11 -8.29
N MET A 136 -17.29 -6.78 -7.62
CA MET A 136 -17.40 -8.21 -7.36
C MET A 136 -18.56 -8.55 -6.42
N THR A 137 -18.72 -7.81 -5.32
CA THR A 137 -19.85 -8.02 -4.40
C THR A 137 -21.21 -7.77 -5.06
N ARG A 138 -21.27 -6.88 -6.07
CA ARG A 138 -22.47 -6.66 -6.86
C ARG A 138 -22.77 -7.80 -7.84
N MET A 139 -21.75 -8.45 -8.38
CA MET A 139 -21.88 -9.62 -9.27
C MET A 139 -22.27 -10.92 -8.53
N LEU A 140 -22.05 -10.95 -7.21
CA LEU A 140 -22.40 -12.08 -6.33
C LEU A 140 -23.86 -12.03 -5.83
N LYS A 141 -24.59 -10.94 -6.08
CA LYS A 141 -26.02 -10.80 -5.81
C LYS A 141 -26.82 -11.05 -7.08
#